data_AF-A0A7R9GH74-F1
#
_entry.id   AF-A0A7R9GH74-F1
#
_cell.length_a   1.000
_cell.length_b   1.000
_cell.length_c   1.000
_cell.angle_alpha   90.00
_cell.angle_beta   90.00
_cell.angle_gamma   90.00
#
_symmetry.space_group_name_H-M   'P 1'
#
loop_
_entity.id
_entity.type
_entity.pdbx_description
1 polymer ?
#
loop_
_entity_poly.entity_id
_entity_poly.type
_entity_poly.pdbx_seq_one_letter_code
_entity_poly.pdbx_strand_id
1 'polypeptide(L)'
;MRRWQVTLAIFKPDCISVPFVRKGVRELIVREEFLILRWKRLLLNQKEASAFYGEHVDKFFFSRLVTFMCSGPIEIYLLARENAISKWRTLLGGSKVFKVVHTEPDSVRGSYGLTDTRNVVHGSDSEVTARKEIEFFFPEFDWDQWETLVRSESVDKLRFSKDRFLHERIQLFVRNLLAAGKQPAWSKISSQWMFARSIFVRTQETPNPNSLKFIPGVKVLDSGTRDFKSWKEANVSPLAKSLFRVQGVKSVFFGGDFITVTKSDDDTDWSVLKPEIFATIMDFLSSGSPIMLDDADLPVDEGSPKDDDDEVVSMIKELLDTRIRPTVQEDGGDIVYRVGAKEVMFFHLVIPDEREEVEGIGLKMTHDEIVSTAGKGLWEQHGFENGIVKLKLQGACSSCPSSVITLKKGVMNMLQFYIPEVEGVEEVEDEVDKLSKSEFEKFEEKLHKDEEKYGKQ
;
A
#
# COMPACT_ATOMS: atom_id res chain seq x y z
N MET A 1 -24.16 -27.06 35.17
CA MET A 1 -23.45 -27.87 34.15
C MET A 1 -22.64 -26.89 33.31
N ARG A 2 -21.31 -27.06 33.17
CA ARG A 2 -20.46 -26.08 32.47
C ARG A 2 -20.94 -25.93 31.02
N ARG A 3 -21.24 -24.70 30.56
CA ARG A 3 -21.72 -24.48 29.19
C ARG A 3 -20.54 -24.26 28.24
N TRP A 4 -19.94 -25.36 27.80
CA TRP A 4 -18.88 -25.33 26.78
C TRP A 4 -19.41 -24.85 25.44
N GLN A 5 -18.73 -23.87 24.86
CA GLN A 5 -18.98 -23.36 23.52
C GLN A 5 -17.70 -23.36 22.72
N VAL A 6 -17.84 -23.49 21.40
CA VAL A 6 -16.75 -23.29 20.44
C VAL A 6 -17.07 -22.02 19.67
N THR A 7 -16.07 -21.15 19.49
CA THR A 7 -16.16 -19.93 18.71
C THR A 7 -15.07 -19.91 17.65
N LEU A 8 -15.33 -19.25 16.53
CA LEU A 8 -14.31 -18.96 15.53
C LEU A 8 -13.64 -17.63 15.87
N ALA A 9 -12.32 -17.60 15.84
CA ALA A 9 -11.55 -16.36 15.84
C ALA A 9 -10.76 -16.25 14.53
N ILE A 10 -10.90 -15.12 13.82
CA ILE A 10 -10.10 -14.83 12.62
C ILE A 10 -9.20 -13.64 12.92
N PHE A 11 -7.91 -13.86 12.85
CA PHE A 11 -6.90 -12.82 12.91
C PHE A 11 -6.77 -12.27 11.50
N LYS A 12 -7.18 -11.02 11.33
CA LYS A 12 -7.25 -10.34 10.03
C LYS A 12 -5.86 -9.91 9.56
N PRO A 13 -5.70 -9.48 8.28
CA PRO A 13 -4.38 -9.18 7.74
C PRO A 13 -3.62 -8.07 8.50
N ASP A 14 -4.32 -7.10 9.07
CA ASP A 14 -3.76 -6.06 9.95
C ASP A 14 -3.18 -6.64 11.26
N CYS A 15 -3.83 -7.62 11.87
CA CYS A 15 -3.27 -8.35 13.03
C CYS A 15 -2.03 -9.15 12.65
N ILE A 16 -2.07 -9.83 11.50
CA ILE A 16 -1.02 -10.76 11.07
C ILE A 16 0.23 -10.04 10.55
N SER A 17 0.06 -8.89 9.91
CA SER A 17 1.16 -8.07 9.39
C SER A 17 2.01 -7.42 10.49
N VAL A 18 1.48 -7.30 11.72
CA VAL A 18 2.20 -6.74 12.87
C VAL A 18 2.51 -7.84 13.89
N PRO A 19 3.74 -8.39 13.94
CA PRO A 19 4.08 -9.55 14.76
C PRO A 19 3.77 -9.37 16.26
N PHE A 20 3.96 -8.15 16.78
CA PHE A 20 3.68 -7.83 18.19
C PHE A 20 2.17 -7.91 18.50
N VAL A 21 1.31 -7.40 17.62
CA VAL A 21 -0.15 -7.47 17.79
C VAL A 21 -0.61 -8.92 17.75
N ARG A 22 -0.17 -9.69 16.75
CA ARG A 22 -0.44 -11.13 16.67
C ARG A 22 -0.01 -11.87 17.94
N LYS A 23 1.18 -11.58 18.45
CA LYS A 23 1.71 -12.18 19.69
C LYS A 23 0.83 -11.82 20.89
N GLY A 24 0.47 -10.54 21.05
CA GLY A 24 -0.39 -10.06 22.14
C GLY A 24 -1.76 -10.72 22.15
N VAL A 25 -2.42 -10.86 20.99
CA VAL A 25 -3.73 -11.53 20.91
C VAL A 25 -3.61 -13.04 21.20
N ARG A 26 -2.53 -13.69 20.77
CA ARG A 26 -2.24 -15.10 21.11
C ARG A 26 -2.03 -15.30 22.60
N GLU A 27 -1.26 -14.42 23.24
CA GLU A 27 -1.04 -14.44 24.69
C GLU A 27 -2.33 -14.19 25.46
N LEU A 28 -3.20 -13.31 24.96
CA LEU A 28 -4.53 -13.09 25.52
C LEU A 28 -5.39 -14.36 25.51
N ILE A 29 -5.42 -15.10 24.39
CA ILE A 29 -6.16 -16.37 24.28
C ILE A 29 -5.70 -17.37 25.35
N VAL A 30 -4.38 -17.49 25.54
CA VAL A 30 -3.80 -18.41 26.53
C VAL A 30 -4.11 -17.92 27.96
N ARG A 31 -3.96 -16.62 28.22
CA ARG A 31 -4.23 -16.00 29.53
C ARG A 31 -5.69 -16.14 29.97
N GLU A 32 -6.62 -16.04 29.03
CA GLU A 32 -8.06 -16.15 29.27
C GLU A 32 -8.57 -17.60 29.23
N GLU A 33 -7.65 -18.56 29.22
CA GLU A 33 -7.87 -20.01 29.32
C GLU A 33 -8.76 -20.57 28.20
N PHE A 34 -8.62 -20.04 26.98
CA PHE A 34 -9.24 -20.66 25.82
C PHE A 34 -8.47 -21.90 25.39
N LEU A 35 -9.20 -22.98 25.17
CA LEU A 35 -8.68 -24.15 24.49
C LEU A 35 -8.57 -23.87 23.00
N ILE A 36 -7.36 -23.97 22.48
CA ILE A 36 -7.10 -23.88 21.04
C ILE A 36 -7.25 -25.28 20.45
N LEU A 37 -8.42 -25.58 19.90
CA LEU A 37 -8.74 -26.93 19.37
C LEU A 37 -8.01 -27.19 18.06
N ARG A 38 -7.96 -26.18 17.19
CA ARG A 38 -7.22 -26.22 15.93
C ARG A 38 -7.02 -24.81 15.43
N TRP A 39 -6.04 -24.63 14.55
CA TRP A 39 -5.88 -23.40 13.80
C TRP A 39 -5.29 -23.70 12.43
N LYS A 40 -5.43 -22.75 11.49
CA LYS A 40 -4.75 -22.77 10.20
C LYS A 40 -4.46 -21.37 9.70
N ARG A 41 -3.47 -21.24 8.83
CA ARG A 41 -3.16 -20.00 8.11
C ARG A 41 -3.52 -20.17 6.65
N LEU A 42 -4.14 -19.16 6.05
CA LEU A 42 -4.50 -19.17 4.63
C LEU A 42 -4.56 -17.76 4.05
N LEU A 43 -4.54 -17.66 2.72
CA LEU A 43 -4.91 -16.46 1.98
C LEU A 43 -6.30 -16.71 1.38
N LEU A 44 -7.23 -15.79 1.61
CA LEU A 44 -8.54 -15.83 0.97
C LEU A 44 -8.46 -15.24 -0.42
N ASN A 45 -9.03 -15.92 -1.42
CA ASN A 45 -9.34 -15.29 -2.69
C ASN A 45 -10.69 -14.54 -2.62
N GLN A 46 -10.96 -13.73 -3.64
CA GLN A 46 -12.15 -12.88 -3.67
C GLN A 46 -13.46 -13.70 -3.62
N LYS A 47 -13.51 -14.88 -4.24
CA LYS A 47 -14.71 -15.75 -4.22
C LYS A 47 -14.95 -16.31 -2.82
N GLU A 48 -13.90 -16.75 -2.15
CA GLU A 48 -13.98 -17.31 -0.79
C GLU A 48 -14.37 -16.26 0.25
N ALA A 49 -13.74 -15.08 0.20
CA ALA A 49 -14.07 -13.98 1.09
C ALA A 49 -15.50 -13.47 0.87
N SER A 50 -15.93 -13.32 -0.39
CA SER A 50 -17.32 -12.96 -0.72
C SER A 50 -18.33 -14.02 -0.26
N ALA A 51 -18.01 -15.31 -0.41
CA ALA A 51 -18.87 -16.38 0.08
C ALA A 51 -19.00 -16.37 1.60
N PHE A 52 -17.91 -16.13 2.32
CA PHE A 52 -17.92 -16.06 3.78
C PHE A 52 -18.69 -14.83 4.32
N TYR A 53 -18.48 -13.65 3.72
CA TYR A 53 -19.14 -12.41 4.14
C TYR A 53 -20.45 -12.13 3.39
N GLY A 54 -21.04 -13.13 2.72
CA GLY A 54 -22.19 -12.95 1.84
C GLY A 54 -23.42 -12.33 2.50
N GLU A 55 -23.59 -12.48 3.81
CA GLU A 55 -24.64 -11.80 4.59
C GLU A 55 -24.54 -10.26 4.57
N HIS A 56 -23.41 -9.72 4.11
CA HIS A 56 -23.16 -8.29 3.99
C HIS A 56 -23.14 -7.80 2.53
N VAL A 57 -23.51 -8.63 1.54
CA VAL A 57 -23.39 -8.28 0.11
C VAL A 57 -24.06 -6.95 -0.26
N ASP A 58 -25.20 -6.63 0.37
CA ASP A 58 -25.95 -5.40 0.11
C ASP A 58 -25.44 -4.19 0.91
N LYS A 59 -24.38 -4.33 1.70
CA LYS A 59 -23.81 -3.25 2.52
C LYS A 59 -22.74 -2.50 1.74
N PHE A 60 -22.76 -1.17 1.83
CA PHE A 60 -21.80 -0.29 1.14
C PHE A 60 -20.31 -0.61 1.42
N PHE A 61 -20.00 -1.22 2.57
CA PHE A 61 -18.64 -1.57 2.97
C PHE A 61 -18.18 -2.97 2.50
N PHE A 62 -19.06 -3.74 1.84
CA PHE A 62 -18.80 -5.14 1.47
C PHE A 62 -17.55 -5.30 0.59
N SER A 63 -17.44 -4.53 -0.49
CA SER A 63 -16.30 -4.60 -1.41
C SER A 63 -14.99 -4.30 -0.69
N ARG A 64 -14.97 -3.28 0.17
CA ARG A 64 -13.78 -2.91 0.97
C ARG A 64 -13.40 -4.01 1.96
N LEU A 65 -14.38 -4.65 2.60
CA LEU A 65 -14.17 -5.76 3.52
C LEU A 65 -13.57 -6.98 2.79
N VAL A 66 -14.14 -7.37 1.66
CA VAL A 66 -13.65 -8.49 0.85
C VAL A 66 -12.23 -8.21 0.37
N THR A 67 -11.99 -7.05 -0.24
CA THR A 67 -10.65 -6.65 -0.71
C THR A 67 -9.63 -6.65 0.42
N PHE A 68 -10.00 -6.14 1.60
CA PHE A 68 -9.13 -6.16 2.77
C PHE A 68 -8.81 -7.58 3.25
N MET A 69 -9.80 -8.46 3.34
CA MET A 69 -9.58 -9.84 3.78
C MET A 69 -8.75 -10.66 2.78
N CYS A 70 -8.70 -10.23 1.51
CA CYS A 70 -7.83 -10.77 0.46
C CYS A 70 -6.48 -10.05 0.34
N SER A 71 -6.19 -9.05 1.18
CA SER A 71 -4.96 -8.25 1.08
C SER A 71 -3.74 -8.91 1.71
N GLY A 72 -3.92 -9.99 2.47
CA GLY A 72 -2.83 -10.70 3.12
C GLY A 72 -3.27 -11.98 3.82
N PRO A 73 -2.33 -12.70 4.45
CA PRO A 73 -2.63 -13.95 5.15
C PRO A 73 -3.47 -13.69 6.41
N ILE A 74 -4.42 -14.58 6.66
CA ILE A 74 -5.20 -14.63 7.90
C ILE A 74 -4.86 -15.89 8.69
N GLU A 75 -5.08 -15.85 10.00
CA GLU A 75 -5.05 -17.03 10.84
C GLU A 75 -6.42 -17.27 11.46
N ILE A 76 -6.88 -18.51 11.38
CA ILE A 76 -8.21 -18.90 11.84
C ILE A 76 -8.03 -19.91 12.96
N TYR A 77 -8.69 -19.66 14.09
CA TYR A 77 -8.63 -20.49 15.29
C TYR A 77 -10.02 -20.98 15.65
N LEU A 78 -10.13 -22.26 16.00
CA LEU A 78 -11.25 -22.76 16.80
C LEU A 78 -10.86 -22.66 18.27
N LEU A 79 -11.61 -21.84 19.00
CA LEU A 79 -11.40 -21.62 20.41
C LEU A 79 -12.57 -22.21 21.19
N ALA A 80 -12.29 -22.94 22.25
CA ALA A 80 -13.30 -23.50 23.13
C ALA A 80 -13.09 -23.03 24.58
N ARG A 81 -14.20 -22.73 25.24
CA ARG A 81 -14.26 -22.27 26.63
C ARG A 81 -15.69 -22.41 27.12
N GLU A 82 -15.87 -22.40 28.43
CA GLU A 82 -17.18 -22.04 28.98
C GLU A 82 -17.57 -20.62 28.56
N ASN A 83 -18.77 -20.48 27.97
CA ASN A 83 -19.29 -19.23 27.40
C ASN A 83 -18.32 -18.56 26.40
N ALA A 84 -17.61 -19.36 25.60
CA ALA A 84 -16.55 -18.90 24.70
C ALA A 84 -16.94 -17.72 23.81
N ILE A 85 -18.14 -17.74 23.24
CA ILE A 85 -18.60 -16.72 22.28
C ILE A 85 -18.72 -15.37 22.97
N SER A 86 -19.46 -15.31 24.08
CA SER A 86 -19.64 -14.07 24.84
C SER A 86 -18.30 -13.58 25.39
N LYS A 87 -17.49 -14.46 25.98
CA LYS A 87 -16.19 -14.10 26.54
C LYS A 87 -15.25 -13.55 25.45
N TRP A 88 -15.18 -14.20 24.29
CA TRP A 88 -14.36 -13.74 23.18
C TRP A 88 -14.83 -12.38 22.67
N ARG A 89 -16.14 -12.22 22.44
CA ARG A 89 -16.74 -10.94 22.04
C ARG A 89 -16.45 -9.80 23.01
N THR A 90 -16.49 -10.04 24.32
CA THR A 90 -16.11 -9.06 25.34
C THR A 90 -14.64 -8.67 25.23
N LEU A 91 -13.73 -9.63 25.03
CA LEU A 91 -12.30 -9.35 24.88
C LEU A 91 -11.99 -8.57 23.59
N LEU A 92 -12.76 -8.80 22.52
CA LEU A 92 -12.63 -8.06 21.28
C LEU A 92 -13.02 -6.58 21.43
N GLY A 93 -14.02 -6.28 22.25
CA GLY A 93 -14.67 -4.97 22.31
C GLY A 93 -15.65 -4.72 21.16
N GLY A 94 -16.33 -3.57 21.18
CA GLY A 94 -17.29 -3.18 20.14
C GLY A 94 -16.73 -3.22 18.71
N SER A 95 -17.61 -3.31 17.70
CA SER A 95 -17.17 -3.36 16.29
C SER A 95 -16.77 -1.98 15.73
N LYS A 96 -17.12 -0.89 16.42
CA LYS A 96 -16.91 0.51 16.01
C LYS A 96 -15.68 1.09 16.69
N VAL A 97 -14.53 1.02 16.02
CA VAL A 97 -13.22 1.25 16.64
C VAL A 97 -13.12 2.66 17.24
N PHE A 98 -13.60 3.68 16.52
CA PHE A 98 -13.56 5.08 16.98
C PHE A 98 -14.27 5.31 18.34
N LYS A 99 -15.25 4.47 18.69
CA LYS A 99 -15.93 4.53 19.99
C LYS A 99 -15.19 3.70 21.03
N VAL A 100 -14.76 2.50 20.63
CA VAL A 100 -14.12 1.51 21.52
C VAL A 100 -12.80 1.99 22.09
N VAL A 101 -12.01 2.76 21.32
CA VAL A 101 -10.75 3.35 21.82
C VAL A 101 -10.97 4.23 23.06
N HIS A 102 -12.17 4.78 23.25
CA HIS A 102 -12.52 5.58 24.43
C HIS A 102 -13.31 4.79 25.48
N THR A 103 -14.22 3.90 25.05
CA THR A 103 -15.12 3.20 25.98
C THR A 103 -14.55 1.89 26.53
N GLU A 104 -13.70 1.22 25.77
CA GLU A 104 -13.14 -0.11 26.08
C GLU A 104 -11.66 -0.17 25.62
N PRO A 105 -10.77 0.72 26.09
CA PRO A 105 -9.39 0.85 25.58
C PRO A 105 -8.55 -0.42 25.74
N ASP A 106 -8.82 -1.22 26.78
CA ASP A 106 -8.10 -2.46 27.08
C ASP A 106 -8.58 -3.67 26.25
N SER A 107 -9.64 -3.49 25.45
CA SER A 107 -10.09 -4.52 24.50
C SER A 107 -9.14 -4.62 23.33
N VAL A 108 -9.14 -5.76 22.62
CA VAL A 108 -8.24 -5.95 21.45
C VAL A 108 -8.45 -4.86 20.40
N ARG A 109 -9.70 -4.46 20.15
CA ARG A 109 -10.02 -3.39 19.18
C ARG A 109 -9.72 -2.00 19.71
N GLY A 110 -9.85 -1.77 21.02
CA GLY A 110 -9.47 -0.50 21.64
C GLY A 110 -7.96 -0.28 21.63
N SER A 111 -7.19 -1.35 21.85
CA SER A 111 -5.72 -1.27 21.90
C SER A 111 -5.04 -1.28 20.52
N TYR A 112 -5.63 -1.94 19.53
CA TYR A 112 -4.95 -2.19 18.23
C TYR A 112 -5.79 -1.88 16.99
N GLY A 113 -7.08 -1.56 17.14
CA GLY A 113 -7.96 -1.26 16.01
C GLY A 113 -7.58 0.05 15.34
N LEU A 114 -7.61 0.08 14.00
CA LEU A 114 -7.37 1.29 13.21
C LEU A 114 -8.66 1.88 12.65
N THR A 115 -9.54 1.02 12.13
CA THR A 115 -10.82 1.41 11.51
C THR A 115 -11.86 0.32 11.72
N ASP A 116 -13.14 0.59 11.44
CA ASP A 116 -14.20 -0.41 11.52
C ASP A 116 -13.92 -1.68 10.68
N THR A 117 -13.23 -1.53 9.54
CA THR A 117 -12.83 -2.66 8.68
C THR A 117 -11.53 -3.32 9.17
N ARG A 118 -10.53 -2.50 9.55
CA ARG A 118 -9.23 -2.90 10.12
C ARG A 118 -9.28 -2.88 11.64
N ASN A 119 -10.07 -3.80 12.19
CA ASN A 119 -10.31 -3.96 13.62
C ASN A 119 -9.66 -5.23 14.18
N VAL A 120 -8.58 -5.70 13.55
CA VAL A 120 -7.65 -6.74 14.04
C VAL A 120 -8.19 -8.17 14.03
N VAL A 121 -9.37 -8.39 14.60
CA VAL A 121 -9.92 -9.73 14.84
C VAL A 121 -11.43 -9.81 14.66
N HIS A 122 -11.85 -10.89 14.02
CA HIS A 122 -13.25 -11.34 13.94
C HIS A 122 -13.54 -12.36 15.03
N GLY A 123 -14.80 -12.40 15.46
CA GLY A 123 -15.33 -13.42 16.34
C GLY A 123 -16.80 -13.63 16.09
N SER A 124 -17.25 -14.89 16.08
CA SER A 124 -18.65 -15.27 15.90
C SER A 124 -19.54 -14.55 16.91
N ASP A 125 -20.77 -14.22 16.52
CA ASP A 125 -21.74 -13.48 17.35
C ASP A 125 -22.71 -14.40 18.11
N SER A 126 -22.95 -15.61 17.60
CA SER A 126 -23.88 -16.60 18.14
C SER A 126 -23.38 -18.03 17.91
N GLU A 127 -23.94 -19.01 18.61
CA GLU A 127 -23.61 -20.43 18.38
C GLU A 127 -23.99 -20.90 16.97
N VAL A 128 -25.06 -20.34 16.41
CA VAL A 128 -25.53 -20.68 15.06
C VAL A 128 -24.52 -20.20 14.02
N THR A 129 -24.10 -18.94 14.13
CA THR A 129 -23.07 -18.36 13.25
C THR A 129 -21.74 -19.07 13.45
N ALA A 130 -21.33 -19.33 14.69
CA ALA A 130 -20.09 -20.05 14.98
C ALA A 130 -20.05 -21.42 14.30
N ARG A 131 -21.14 -22.21 14.35
CA ARG A 131 -21.22 -23.50 13.66
C ARG A 131 -21.06 -23.35 12.14
N LYS A 132 -21.78 -22.41 11.51
CA LYS A 132 -21.68 -22.16 10.06
C LYS A 132 -20.27 -21.74 9.65
N GLU A 133 -19.67 -20.80 10.38
CA GLU A 133 -18.32 -20.30 10.11
C GLU A 133 -17.26 -21.38 10.32
N ILE A 134 -17.42 -22.22 11.36
CA ILE A 134 -16.54 -23.36 11.62
C ILE A 134 -16.67 -24.40 10.51
N GLU A 135 -17.88 -24.76 10.06
CA GLU A 135 -18.07 -25.72 8.98
C GLU A 135 -17.49 -25.21 7.64
N PHE A 136 -17.56 -23.90 7.41
CA PHE A 136 -16.93 -23.26 6.25
C PHE A 136 -15.40 -23.48 6.23
N PHE A 137 -14.72 -23.21 7.36
CA PHE A 137 -13.26 -23.28 7.42
C PHE A 137 -12.70 -24.65 7.85
N PHE A 138 -13.44 -25.43 8.61
CA PHE A 138 -13.03 -26.71 9.18
C PHE A 138 -14.16 -27.73 9.02
N PRO A 139 -14.52 -28.09 7.78
CA PRO A 139 -15.55 -29.09 7.51
C PRO A 139 -15.20 -30.47 8.09
N GLU A 140 -13.92 -30.72 8.36
CA GLU A 140 -13.45 -31.91 9.05
C GLU A 140 -13.79 -31.95 10.55
N PHE A 141 -14.21 -30.84 11.15
CA PHE A 141 -14.41 -30.75 12.61
C PHE A 141 -15.57 -31.63 13.07
N ASP A 142 -15.28 -32.53 14.00
CA ASP A 142 -16.26 -33.49 14.52
C ASP A 142 -16.99 -32.99 15.77
N TRP A 143 -18.19 -32.43 15.56
CA TRP A 143 -19.04 -31.94 16.65
C TRP A 143 -19.45 -33.04 17.63
N ASP A 144 -19.67 -34.27 17.16
CA ASP A 144 -20.14 -35.37 18.00
C ASP A 144 -19.05 -35.83 18.98
N GLN A 145 -17.80 -35.90 18.49
CA GLN A 145 -16.66 -36.20 19.36
C GLN A 145 -16.35 -35.05 20.33
N TRP A 146 -16.49 -33.80 19.90
CA TRP A 146 -16.39 -32.64 20.79
C TRP A 146 -17.42 -32.72 21.93
N GLU A 147 -18.70 -32.96 21.60
CA GLU A 147 -19.75 -33.09 22.60
C GLU A 147 -19.52 -34.28 23.54
N THR A 148 -19.01 -35.40 23.02
CA THR A 148 -18.66 -36.58 23.83
C THR A 148 -17.52 -36.27 24.81
N LEU A 149 -16.50 -35.52 24.37
CA LEU A 149 -15.41 -35.10 25.25
C LEU A 149 -15.90 -34.18 26.36
N VAL A 150 -16.75 -33.21 26.02
CA VAL A 150 -17.35 -32.29 26.99
C VAL A 150 -18.19 -33.04 28.03
N ARG A 151 -19.03 -33.99 27.60
CA ARG A 151 -19.88 -34.80 28.49
C ARG A 151 -19.09 -35.73 29.40
N SER A 152 -17.91 -36.19 28.97
CA SER A 152 -17.03 -37.06 29.75
C SER A 152 -16.07 -36.30 30.69
N GLU A 153 -16.21 -34.97 30.80
CA GLU A 153 -15.37 -34.05 31.60
C GLU A 153 -13.85 -34.22 31.37
N SER A 154 -13.47 -34.83 30.24
CA SER A 154 -12.07 -35.09 29.91
C SER A 154 -11.39 -33.89 29.24
N VAL A 155 -12.11 -32.79 29.09
CA VAL A 155 -11.63 -31.51 28.57
C VAL A 155 -10.51 -30.94 29.44
N ASP A 156 -10.61 -31.08 30.76
CA ASP A 156 -9.63 -30.57 31.73
C ASP A 156 -8.28 -31.33 31.65
N LYS A 157 -8.24 -32.46 30.94
CA LYS A 157 -7.01 -33.26 30.72
C LYS A 157 -6.23 -32.81 29.48
N LEU A 158 -6.79 -31.92 28.66
CA LEU A 158 -6.12 -31.43 27.46
C LEU A 158 -4.92 -30.56 27.83
N ARG A 159 -3.75 -30.89 27.28
CA ARG A 159 -2.52 -30.14 27.50
C ARG A 159 -2.27 -29.16 26.36
N PHE A 160 -1.87 -27.94 26.70
CA PHE A 160 -1.45 -26.95 25.72
C PHE A 160 -0.02 -27.22 25.24
N SER A 161 0.15 -27.39 23.93
CA SER A 161 1.47 -27.46 23.29
C SER A 161 1.88 -26.07 22.82
N LYS A 162 2.94 -25.50 23.42
CA LYS A 162 3.49 -24.20 23.02
C LYS A 162 4.04 -24.24 21.59
N ASP A 163 4.75 -25.31 21.21
CA ASP A 163 5.39 -25.44 19.90
C ASP A 163 4.38 -25.47 18.76
N ARG A 164 3.29 -26.24 18.93
CA ARG A 164 2.22 -26.35 17.92
C ARG A 164 1.14 -25.29 18.07
N PHE A 165 1.16 -24.55 19.18
CA PHE A 165 0.15 -23.56 19.59
C PHE A 165 -1.28 -24.13 19.52
N LEU A 166 -1.48 -25.33 20.07
CA LEU A 166 -2.77 -26.03 20.11
C LEU A 166 -2.85 -26.99 21.31
N HIS A 167 -4.06 -27.32 21.73
CA HIS A 167 -4.30 -28.37 22.71
C HIS A 167 -4.24 -29.75 22.04
N GLU A 168 -3.55 -30.70 22.67
CA GLU A 168 -3.20 -31.99 22.05
C GLU A 168 -4.41 -32.88 21.71
N ARG A 169 -4.15 -33.99 20.97
CA ARG A 169 -5.12 -34.98 20.47
C ARG A 169 -6.01 -34.49 19.31
N ILE A 170 -5.41 -33.84 18.31
CA ILE A 170 -6.05 -33.44 17.04
C ILE A 170 -6.92 -34.56 16.43
N GLN A 171 -6.49 -35.82 16.51
CA GLN A 171 -7.23 -36.97 15.99
C GLN A 171 -8.66 -37.11 16.56
N LEU A 172 -8.94 -36.57 17.75
CA LEU A 172 -10.27 -36.64 18.37
C LEU A 172 -11.33 -35.74 17.72
N PHE A 173 -10.94 -34.79 16.89
CA PHE A 173 -11.89 -33.81 16.35
C PHE A 173 -11.86 -33.74 14.83
N VAL A 174 -11.26 -34.74 14.19
CA VAL A 174 -11.14 -34.82 12.73
C VAL A 174 -11.95 -36.02 12.24
N ARG A 175 -12.97 -35.76 11.43
CA ARG A 175 -13.75 -36.78 10.72
C ARG A 175 -12.90 -37.43 9.62
N ASN A 176 -13.12 -38.73 9.39
CA ASN A 176 -12.59 -39.38 8.20
C ASN A 176 -13.43 -38.97 6.97
N LEU A 177 -13.08 -37.83 6.36
CA LEU A 177 -13.82 -37.24 5.24
C LEU A 177 -13.91 -38.15 4.00
N LEU A 178 -12.94 -39.05 3.80
CA LEU A 178 -12.96 -40.04 2.72
C LEU A 178 -14.07 -41.08 2.89
N ALA A 179 -14.44 -41.42 4.13
CA ALA A 179 -15.50 -42.38 4.43
C ALA A 179 -16.92 -41.80 4.30
N ALA A 180 -17.05 -40.47 4.31
CA ALA A 180 -18.35 -39.78 4.36
C ALA A 180 -18.84 -39.25 2.99
N GLY A 181 -18.07 -39.43 1.91
CA GLY A 181 -18.43 -38.95 0.56
C GLY A 181 -18.55 -37.42 0.42
N LYS A 182 -18.32 -36.66 1.50
CA LYS A 182 -18.41 -35.19 1.56
C LYS A 182 -17.04 -34.59 1.25
N GLN A 183 -16.82 -34.27 -0.01
CA GLN A 183 -15.74 -33.39 -0.43
C GLN A 183 -16.09 -31.94 0.02
N PRO A 184 -15.21 -31.23 0.76
CA PRO A 184 -15.37 -29.79 0.97
C PRO A 184 -15.58 -29.04 -0.34
N ALA A 185 -16.38 -27.97 -0.36
CA ALA A 185 -16.62 -27.19 -1.59
C ALA A 185 -15.33 -26.65 -2.26
N TRP A 186 -14.21 -26.60 -1.51
CA TRP A 186 -12.89 -26.17 -1.95
C TRP A 186 -11.88 -27.33 -2.18
N SER A 187 -12.24 -28.59 -1.94
CA SER A 187 -11.28 -29.73 -1.90
C SER A 187 -10.70 -30.17 -3.25
N LYS A 188 -10.89 -29.38 -4.32
CA LYS A 188 -10.11 -29.53 -5.56
C LYS A 188 -8.77 -28.78 -5.55
N ILE A 189 -8.38 -28.13 -4.44
CA ILE A 189 -7.07 -27.50 -4.30
C ILE A 189 -6.28 -28.24 -3.22
N SER A 190 -5.14 -28.78 -3.65
CA SER A 190 -4.38 -29.86 -3.05
C SER A 190 -3.84 -29.57 -1.65
N SER A 191 -3.92 -30.60 -0.83
CA SER A 191 -3.23 -30.79 0.44
C SER A 191 -1.72 -30.96 0.26
N GLN A 192 -1.05 -29.95 -0.29
CA GLN A 192 0.39 -29.98 -0.53
C GLN A 192 1.13 -28.68 -0.23
N TRP A 193 0.56 -27.80 0.60
CA TRP A 193 1.25 -26.58 1.02
C TRP A 193 1.27 -26.49 2.55
N MET A 194 2.21 -27.23 3.14
CA MET A 194 2.79 -26.90 4.45
C MET A 194 4.25 -26.51 4.21
N PHE A 195 4.63 -25.35 4.76
CA PHE A 195 5.98 -24.76 4.79
C PHE A 195 6.52 -24.13 3.49
N ALA A 196 6.21 -22.86 3.26
CA ALA A 196 7.17 -21.80 2.93
C ALA A 196 6.46 -20.44 2.94
N ARG A 197 7.10 -19.38 3.45
CA ARG A 197 6.66 -18.00 3.21
C ARG A 197 6.85 -17.75 1.72
N SER A 198 5.77 -17.64 0.94
CA SER A 198 5.85 -17.08 -0.41
C SER A 198 5.26 -15.69 -0.39
N ILE A 199 6.12 -14.68 -0.54
CA ILE A 199 5.74 -13.39 -1.10
C ILE A 199 5.05 -13.71 -2.43
N PHE A 200 3.91 -13.09 -2.72
CA PHE A 200 3.18 -13.31 -3.97
C PHE A 200 2.89 -11.95 -4.60
N VAL A 201 3.70 -11.61 -5.60
CA VAL A 201 3.54 -10.36 -6.33
C VAL A 201 2.37 -10.52 -7.31
N ARG A 202 1.36 -9.66 -7.22
CA ARG A 202 0.24 -9.57 -8.18
C ARG A 202 0.55 -8.54 -9.25
N THR A 203 -0.09 -8.63 -10.41
CA THR A 203 -0.03 -7.57 -11.43
C THR A 203 -1.41 -7.00 -11.71
N GLN A 204 -1.47 -5.70 -12.02
CA GLN A 204 -2.66 -4.99 -12.50
C GLN A 204 -2.28 -4.20 -13.76
N GLU A 205 -3.17 -4.24 -14.75
CA GLU A 205 -3.05 -3.41 -15.95
C GLU A 205 -3.28 -1.94 -15.60
N THR A 206 -2.63 -1.03 -16.33
CA THR A 206 -2.85 0.40 -16.21
C THR A 206 -3.49 0.93 -17.50
N PRO A 207 -4.12 2.12 -17.49
CA PRO A 207 -4.62 2.75 -18.72
C PRO A 207 -3.51 3.00 -19.77
N ASN A 208 -2.25 3.02 -19.34
CA ASN A 208 -1.10 3.10 -20.22
C ASN A 208 -0.62 1.67 -20.58
N PRO A 209 -0.74 1.23 -21.85
CA PRO A 209 -0.36 -0.12 -22.26
C PRO A 209 1.13 -0.43 -22.07
N ASN A 210 1.96 0.63 -21.98
CA ASN A 210 3.39 0.53 -21.75
C ASN A 210 3.76 0.49 -20.27
N SER A 211 2.78 0.56 -19.36
CA SER A 211 3.01 0.51 -17.91
C SER A 211 2.22 -0.63 -17.28
N LEU A 212 2.88 -1.39 -16.41
CA LEU A 212 2.27 -2.47 -15.64
C LEU A 212 2.55 -2.29 -14.15
N LYS A 213 1.50 -2.44 -13.33
CA LYS A 213 1.57 -2.30 -11.89
C LYS A 213 1.80 -3.65 -11.23
N PHE A 214 2.80 -3.72 -10.37
CA PHE A 214 3.20 -4.89 -9.57
C PHE A 214 2.91 -4.62 -8.09
N ILE A 215 2.21 -5.55 -7.43
CA ILE A 215 1.76 -5.41 -6.04
C ILE A 215 2.37 -6.57 -5.24
N PRO A 216 3.51 -6.34 -4.57
CA PRO A 216 4.25 -7.40 -3.88
C PRO A 216 3.57 -7.93 -2.60
N GLY A 217 2.50 -7.27 -2.13
CA GLY A 217 1.81 -7.63 -0.90
C GLY A 217 2.55 -7.19 0.38
N VAL A 218 3.61 -6.40 0.22
CA VAL A 218 4.33 -5.70 1.29
C VAL A 218 4.35 -4.20 0.98
N LYS A 219 4.53 -3.39 2.02
CA LYS A 219 4.71 -1.94 1.86
C LYS A 219 6.02 -1.69 1.10
N VAL A 220 5.98 -0.84 0.07
CA VAL A 220 7.14 -0.51 -0.78
C VAL A 220 7.80 0.76 -0.26
N LEU A 221 7.01 1.80 0.01
CA LEU A 221 7.46 3.06 0.61
C LEU A 221 6.68 3.35 1.87
N ASP A 222 7.35 3.96 2.86
CA ASP A 222 6.71 4.29 4.13
C ASP A 222 5.70 5.43 4.03
N SER A 223 5.98 6.39 3.16
CA SER A 223 5.14 7.53 2.84
C SER A 223 5.46 8.05 1.45
N GLY A 224 4.50 8.72 0.82
CA GLY A 224 4.68 9.35 -0.48
C GLY A 224 4.88 8.37 -1.63
N THR A 225 5.47 8.86 -2.69
CA THR A 225 5.76 8.14 -3.93
C THR A 225 7.15 8.52 -4.43
N ARG A 226 7.74 7.67 -5.29
CA ARG A 226 9.06 7.93 -5.87
C ARG A 226 9.10 7.49 -7.32
N ASP A 227 9.34 8.44 -8.21
CA ASP A 227 9.56 8.18 -9.63
C ASP A 227 11.06 8.05 -9.91
N PHE A 228 11.45 7.01 -10.64
CA PHE A 228 12.80 6.78 -11.12
C PHE A 228 12.76 6.71 -12.64
N LYS A 229 13.30 7.73 -13.31
CA LYS A 229 13.31 7.81 -14.77
C LYS A 229 14.59 7.26 -15.39
N SER A 230 15.62 7.04 -14.57
CA SER A 230 16.92 6.56 -15.04
C SER A 230 17.60 5.65 -14.02
N TRP A 231 18.50 4.81 -14.51
CA TRP A 231 19.38 3.98 -13.66
C TRP A 231 20.21 4.81 -12.67
N LYS A 232 20.58 6.05 -13.03
CA LYS A 232 21.33 6.97 -12.14
C LYS A 232 20.49 7.43 -10.96
N GLU A 233 19.22 7.78 -11.18
CA GLU A 233 18.28 8.18 -10.11
C GLU A 233 17.96 7.01 -9.18
N ALA A 234 17.98 5.78 -9.69
CA ALA A 234 17.79 4.57 -8.91
C ALA A 234 18.90 4.30 -7.88
N ASN A 235 19.95 5.14 -7.80
CA ASN A 235 21.06 4.95 -6.87
C ASN A 235 20.64 4.83 -5.40
N VAL A 236 19.58 5.53 -5.03
CA VAL A 236 18.99 5.56 -3.69
C VAL A 236 18.08 4.36 -3.38
N SER A 237 17.85 3.47 -4.34
CA SER A 237 16.98 2.31 -4.22
C SER A 237 17.62 1.05 -4.83
N PRO A 238 18.13 0.12 -4.01
CA PRO A 238 18.71 -1.13 -4.49
C PRO A 238 17.71 -1.98 -5.31
N LEU A 239 16.41 -1.89 -4.98
CA LEU A 239 15.34 -2.53 -5.74
C LEU A 239 15.17 -1.89 -7.12
N ALA A 240 15.10 -0.56 -7.21
CA ALA A 240 14.96 0.14 -8.49
C ALA A 240 16.17 -0.16 -9.39
N LYS A 241 17.39 -0.11 -8.83
CA LYS A 241 18.62 -0.50 -9.51
C LYS A 241 18.56 -1.91 -10.12
N SER A 242 17.98 -2.85 -9.38
CA SER A 242 17.84 -4.24 -9.83
C SER A 242 16.81 -4.35 -10.95
N LEU A 243 15.69 -3.62 -10.84
CA LEU A 243 14.66 -3.56 -11.88
C LEU A 243 15.18 -2.94 -13.19
N PHE A 244 15.99 -1.90 -13.12
CA PHE A 244 16.63 -1.31 -14.31
C PHE A 244 17.64 -2.23 -15.01
N ARG A 245 18.06 -3.35 -14.40
CA ARG A 245 18.90 -4.35 -15.07
C ARG A 245 18.11 -5.26 -16.00
N VAL A 246 16.80 -5.35 -15.82
CA VAL A 246 15.91 -6.09 -16.72
C VAL A 246 15.86 -5.33 -18.05
N GLN A 247 16.25 -5.99 -19.14
CA GLN A 247 16.26 -5.36 -20.46
C GLN A 247 14.83 -5.01 -20.88
N GLY A 248 14.62 -3.78 -21.36
CA GLY A 248 13.31 -3.28 -21.76
C GLY A 248 12.57 -2.46 -20.69
N VAL A 249 13.16 -2.27 -19.50
CA VAL A 249 12.62 -1.36 -18.47
C VAL A 249 13.10 0.08 -18.72
N LYS A 250 12.14 1.01 -18.90
CA LYS A 250 12.39 2.44 -19.13
C LYS A 250 12.36 3.27 -17.87
N SER A 251 11.37 3.05 -17.02
CA SER A 251 11.21 3.75 -15.76
C SER A 251 10.53 2.87 -14.74
N VAL A 252 10.76 3.19 -13.47
CA VAL A 252 10.21 2.47 -12.33
C VAL A 252 9.64 3.50 -11.37
N PHE A 253 8.41 3.28 -10.94
CA PHE A 253 7.71 4.17 -10.03
C PHE A 253 7.24 3.39 -8.81
N PHE A 254 7.55 3.90 -7.62
CA PHE A 254 7.15 3.31 -6.35
C PHE A 254 6.00 4.09 -5.74
N GLY A 255 4.90 3.37 -5.50
CA GLY A 255 3.81 3.83 -4.65
C GLY A 255 3.95 3.29 -3.23
N GLY A 256 2.93 3.50 -2.38
CA GLY A 256 2.94 3.01 -1.00
C GLY A 256 3.02 1.48 -0.88
N ASP A 257 2.29 0.74 -1.71
CA ASP A 257 2.21 -0.73 -1.70
C ASP A 257 2.35 -1.38 -3.08
N PHE A 258 2.81 -0.62 -4.07
CA PHE A 258 2.95 -1.08 -5.45
C PHE A 258 4.19 -0.50 -6.14
N ILE A 259 4.59 -1.15 -7.22
CA ILE A 259 5.68 -0.76 -8.12
C ILE A 259 5.10 -0.74 -9.53
N THR A 260 5.09 0.40 -10.19
CA THR A 260 4.77 0.48 -11.61
C THR A 260 6.07 0.41 -12.41
N VAL A 261 6.11 -0.44 -13.42
CA VAL A 261 7.22 -0.50 -14.38
C VAL A 261 6.70 -0.06 -15.73
N THR A 262 7.43 0.83 -16.40
CA THR A 262 7.14 1.26 -17.77
C THR A 262 8.20 0.68 -18.70
N LYS A 263 7.77 0.10 -19.82
CA LYS A 263 8.67 -0.47 -20.83
C LYS A 263 9.24 0.58 -21.79
N SER A 264 10.40 0.30 -22.38
CA SER A 264 11.11 1.22 -23.28
C SER A 264 10.54 1.30 -24.68
N ASP A 265 9.96 0.20 -25.16
CA ASP A 265 9.49 0.05 -26.54
C ASP A 265 8.16 -0.69 -26.58
N ASP A 266 7.32 -0.33 -27.55
CA ASP A 266 6.03 -0.95 -27.82
C ASP A 266 6.21 -2.40 -28.29
N ASP A 267 7.31 -2.71 -28.97
CA ASP A 267 7.64 -4.05 -29.49
C ASP A 267 8.01 -5.06 -28.40
N THR A 268 8.32 -4.61 -27.18
CA THR A 268 8.63 -5.52 -26.07
C THR A 268 7.36 -6.08 -25.44
N ASP A 269 7.19 -7.40 -25.48
CA ASP A 269 6.02 -8.09 -24.92
C ASP A 269 6.13 -8.27 -23.39
N TRP A 270 5.04 -7.94 -22.68
CA TRP A 270 4.94 -8.11 -21.23
C TRP A 270 5.12 -9.56 -20.78
N SER A 271 4.83 -10.56 -21.62
CA SER A 271 5.05 -11.98 -21.34
C SER A 271 6.52 -12.33 -21.08
N VAL A 272 7.45 -11.55 -21.62
CA VAL A 272 8.91 -11.70 -21.41
C VAL A 272 9.37 -10.90 -20.19
N LEU A 273 8.97 -9.63 -20.10
CA LEU A 273 9.36 -8.74 -19.00
C LEU A 273 8.81 -9.17 -17.65
N LYS A 274 7.55 -9.64 -17.62
CA LYS A 274 6.82 -9.92 -16.39
C LYS A 274 7.49 -11.01 -15.53
N PRO A 275 7.89 -12.19 -16.07
CA PRO A 275 8.66 -13.17 -15.30
C PRO A 275 9.96 -12.63 -14.71
N GLU A 276 10.74 -11.83 -15.45
CA GLU A 276 12.02 -11.29 -14.99
C GLU A 276 11.85 -10.22 -13.90
N ILE A 277 10.89 -9.32 -14.08
CA ILE A 277 10.53 -8.32 -13.07
C ILE A 277 10.02 -9.02 -11.80
N PHE A 278 9.20 -10.06 -11.94
CA PHE A 278 8.72 -10.85 -10.80
C PHE A 278 9.86 -11.50 -10.02
N ALA A 279 10.77 -12.17 -10.71
CA ALA A 279 11.92 -12.81 -10.08
C ALA A 279 12.77 -11.76 -9.33
N THR A 280 13.03 -10.62 -9.96
CA THR A 280 13.79 -9.51 -9.38
C THR A 280 13.16 -8.98 -8.09
N ILE A 281 11.85 -8.72 -8.10
CA ILE A 281 11.13 -8.24 -6.90
C ILE A 281 11.14 -9.32 -5.80
N MET A 282 10.90 -10.57 -6.17
CA MET A 282 10.85 -11.69 -5.23
C MET A 282 12.18 -11.94 -4.55
N ASP A 283 13.26 -12.02 -5.33
CA ASP A 283 14.61 -12.23 -4.83
C ASP A 283 15.04 -11.08 -3.93
N PHE A 284 14.74 -9.84 -4.34
CA PHE A 284 15.05 -8.66 -3.56
C PHE A 284 14.34 -8.66 -2.20
N LEU A 285 13.01 -8.83 -2.20
CA LEU A 285 12.23 -8.82 -0.96
C LEU A 285 12.57 -10.00 -0.04
N SER A 286 12.95 -11.14 -0.62
CA SER A 286 13.41 -12.31 0.14
C SER A 286 14.79 -12.11 0.77
N SER A 287 15.63 -11.24 0.19
CA SER A 287 16.95 -10.88 0.75
C SER A 287 16.87 -10.08 2.05
N GLY A 288 15.74 -9.42 2.32
CA GLY A 288 15.58 -8.52 3.45
C GLY A 288 16.34 -7.19 3.33
N SER A 289 16.90 -6.90 2.15
CA SER A 289 17.57 -5.62 1.88
C SER A 289 16.57 -4.47 1.91
N PRO A 290 16.98 -3.28 2.40
CA PRO A 290 16.10 -2.12 2.44
C PRO A 290 15.78 -1.64 1.02
N ILE A 291 14.49 -1.33 0.77
CA ILE A 291 14.02 -0.88 -0.56
C ILE A 291 14.62 0.49 -0.91
N MET A 292 14.78 1.36 0.09
CA MET A 292 15.41 2.68 0.00
C MET A 292 16.62 2.75 0.93
N LEU A 293 17.67 3.48 0.56
CA LEU A 293 18.81 3.75 1.43
C LEU A 293 18.50 5.00 2.30
N ASP A 294 18.96 4.99 3.56
CA ASP A 294 18.60 5.97 4.61
C ASP A 294 19.03 7.43 4.33
N ASP A 295 19.75 7.70 3.24
CA ASP A 295 20.15 9.05 2.77
C ASP A 295 19.26 9.58 1.63
N ALA A 296 18.11 8.96 1.37
CA ALA A 296 17.16 9.51 0.42
C ALA A 296 16.47 10.73 1.07
N ASP A 297 16.98 11.93 0.77
CA ASP A 297 16.19 13.16 0.86
C ASP A 297 14.88 12.91 0.09
N LEU A 298 13.84 12.52 0.83
CA LEU A 298 12.49 12.56 0.33
C LEU A 298 12.19 14.05 0.17
N PRO A 299 11.79 14.52 -1.04
CA PRO A 299 11.35 15.88 -1.22
C PRO A 299 10.33 16.18 -0.12
N VAL A 300 10.56 17.26 0.61
CA VAL A 300 9.62 17.76 1.61
C VAL A 300 8.25 17.84 0.93
N ASP A 301 7.21 17.30 1.57
CA ASP A 301 5.87 17.20 1.00
C ASP A 301 5.24 18.61 0.83
N GLU A 302 5.62 19.29 -0.25
CA GLU A 302 5.08 20.60 -0.66
C GLU A 302 3.60 20.53 -1.06
N GLY A 303 3.05 19.31 -1.24
CA GLY A 303 1.67 19.07 -1.60
C GLY A 303 0.69 19.11 -0.42
N SER A 304 1.20 18.96 0.81
CA SER A 304 0.36 19.02 2.01
C SER A 304 -0.13 20.47 2.31
N PRO A 305 -1.38 20.65 2.79
CA PRO A 305 -1.85 21.96 3.24
C PRO A 305 -0.99 22.49 4.38
N LYS A 306 -0.57 23.75 4.30
CA LYS A 306 0.18 24.46 5.33
C LYS A 306 -0.66 25.58 5.93
N ASP A 307 -0.34 25.97 7.17
CA ASP A 307 -1.08 27.02 7.91
C ASP A 307 -0.97 28.41 7.25
N ASP A 308 -0.01 28.60 6.35
CA ASP A 308 0.26 29.82 5.58
C ASP A 308 -0.26 29.78 4.13
N ASP A 309 -0.94 28.71 3.71
CA ASP A 309 -1.56 28.62 2.39
C ASP A 309 -2.85 29.45 2.29
N ASP A 310 -3.10 30.08 1.14
CA ASP A 310 -4.38 30.70 0.83
C ASP A 310 -5.53 29.67 0.90
N GLU A 311 -6.74 30.10 1.27
CA GLU A 311 -7.92 29.22 1.40
C GLU A 311 -8.17 28.38 0.12
N VAL A 312 -7.94 29.00 -1.05
CA VAL A 312 -8.06 28.33 -2.36
C VAL A 312 -6.97 27.28 -2.56
N VAL A 313 -5.73 27.59 -2.20
CA VAL A 313 -4.58 26.67 -2.32
C VAL A 313 -4.73 25.49 -1.37
N SER A 314 -5.17 25.71 -0.13
CA SER A 314 -5.48 24.65 0.83
C SER A 314 -6.56 23.72 0.29
N MET A 315 -7.62 24.26 -0.32
CA MET A 315 -8.69 23.47 -0.92
C MET A 315 -8.21 22.67 -2.16
N ILE A 316 -7.33 23.25 -3.00
CA ILE A 316 -6.70 22.53 -4.12
C ILE A 316 -5.90 21.33 -3.59
N LYS A 317 -5.02 21.55 -2.61
CA LYS A 317 -4.19 20.51 -1.99
C LYS A 317 -5.03 19.40 -1.35
N GLU A 318 -6.09 19.75 -0.62
CA GLU A 318 -7.01 18.78 -0.02
C GLU A 318 -7.71 17.92 -1.09
N LEU A 319 -8.21 18.52 -2.17
CA LEU A 319 -8.86 17.77 -3.25
C LEU A 319 -7.88 16.85 -4.00
N LEU A 320 -6.64 17.33 -4.18
CA LEU A 320 -5.58 16.52 -4.77
C LEU A 320 -5.32 15.28 -3.93
N ASP A 321 -5.17 15.42 -2.62
CA ASP A 321 -4.85 14.32 -1.71
C ASP A 321 -6.02 13.37 -1.43
N THR A 322 -7.23 13.90 -1.29
CA THR A 322 -8.39 13.11 -0.86
C THR A 322 -9.13 12.43 -2.00
N ARG A 323 -9.04 12.95 -3.22
CA ARG A 323 -9.85 12.49 -4.36
C ARG A 323 -9.05 12.17 -5.62
N ILE A 324 -8.11 13.03 -6.00
CA ILE A 324 -7.44 12.91 -7.29
C ILE A 324 -6.30 11.90 -7.23
N ARG A 325 -5.34 12.09 -6.31
CA ARG A 325 -4.20 11.18 -6.12
C ARG A 325 -4.60 9.72 -5.89
N PRO A 326 -5.61 9.40 -5.06
CA PRO A 326 -6.05 8.00 -4.90
C PRO A 326 -6.45 7.35 -6.23
N THR A 327 -7.21 8.05 -7.08
CA THR A 327 -7.61 7.54 -8.40
C THR A 327 -6.42 7.41 -9.35
N VAL A 328 -5.49 8.36 -9.33
CA VAL A 328 -4.28 8.30 -10.18
C VAL A 328 -3.35 7.16 -9.77
N GLN A 329 -3.24 6.91 -8.46
CA GLN A 329 -2.46 5.80 -7.92
C GLN A 329 -3.12 4.44 -8.19
N GLU A 330 -4.45 4.36 -8.28
CA GLU A 330 -5.13 3.18 -8.80
C GLU A 330 -4.64 2.83 -10.21
N ASP A 331 -4.49 3.85 -11.07
CA ASP A 331 -3.95 3.76 -12.42
C ASP A 331 -2.41 3.62 -12.50
N GLY A 332 -1.72 3.57 -11.37
CA GLY A 332 -0.29 3.31 -11.30
C GLY A 332 0.62 4.52 -11.53
N GLY A 333 0.10 5.75 -11.43
CA GLY A 333 0.88 6.99 -11.43
C GLY A 333 0.70 7.79 -10.14
N ASP A 334 1.14 9.05 -10.15
CA ASP A 334 0.84 10.03 -9.10
C ASP A 334 0.87 11.46 -9.66
N ILE A 335 0.35 12.40 -8.89
CA ILE A 335 0.38 13.83 -9.21
C ILE A 335 0.98 14.59 -8.04
N VAL A 336 1.96 15.44 -8.33
CA VAL A 336 2.62 16.31 -7.36
C VAL A 336 2.21 17.75 -7.63
N TYR A 337 1.68 18.43 -6.63
CA TYR A 337 1.45 19.87 -6.69
C TYR A 337 2.80 20.60 -6.72
N ARG A 338 2.99 21.53 -7.67
CA ARG A 338 4.27 22.22 -7.85
C ARG A 338 4.14 23.70 -7.64
N VAL A 339 4.93 24.19 -6.70
CA VAL A 339 5.16 25.62 -6.48
C VAL A 339 6.26 26.08 -7.45
N GLY A 340 5.99 27.11 -8.24
CA GLY A 340 6.96 27.60 -9.21
C GLY A 340 8.16 28.26 -8.53
N ALA A 341 9.35 27.65 -8.61
CA ALA A 341 10.59 28.35 -8.32
C ALA A 341 10.95 29.22 -9.54
N LYS A 342 10.79 30.55 -9.43
CA LYS A 342 11.55 31.45 -10.32
C LYS A 342 12.98 31.50 -9.80
N GLU A 343 13.94 31.22 -10.67
CA GLU A 343 15.37 31.34 -10.40
C GLU A 343 15.68 32.74 -9.86
N VAL A 344 16.14 32.83 -8.60
CA VAL A 344 16.99 33.95 -8.22
C VAL A 344 18.40 33.54 -8.63
N MET A 345 18.89 34.11 -9.73
CA MET A 345 20.32 34.10 -10.03
C MET A 345 21.05 34.70 -8.82
N PHE A 346 21.60 33.85 -7.96
CA PHE A 346 22.51 34.26 -6.91
C PHE A 346 23.78 34.79 -7.58
N PHE A 347 23.79 36.07 -7.91
CA PHE A 347 25.05 36.77 -8.11
C PHE A 347 25.76 36.81 -6.76
N HIS A 348 26.75 35.94 -6.61
CA HIS A 348 27.72 35.99 -5.52
C HIS A 348 28.54 37.27 -5.69
N LEU A 349 28.01 38.41 -5.23
CA LEU A 349 28.83 39.60 -5.01
C LEU A 349 29.62 39.35 -3.72
N VAL A 350 30.79 38.73 -3.89
CA VAL A 350 31.87 38.85 -2.91
C VAL A 350 32.17 40.34 -2.81
N ILE A 351 31.82 40.96 -1.70
CA ILE A 351 32.30 42.30 -1.35
C ILE A 351 33.75 42.13 -0.91
N PRO A 352 34.77 42.62 -1.65
CA PRO A 352 36.07 42.84 -1.06
C PRO A 352 35.95 44.10 -0.20
N ASP A 353 36.47 43.98 1.01
CA ASP A 353 36.60 45.05 1.98
C ASP A 353 37.27 46.29 1.37
N GLU A 354 36.73 47.46 1.71
CA GLU A 354 37.28 48.81 1.53
C GLU A 354 37.72 49.30 0.12
N ARG A 355 36.96 50.31 -0.36
CA ARG A 355 37.38 51.42 -1.25
C ARG A 355 37.97 51.03 -2.62
N GLU A 356 37.10 50.95 -3.63
CA GLU A 356 37.37 51.52 -4.96
C GLU A 356 36.06 51.64 -5.76
N GLU A 357 35.87 52.79 -6.43
CA GLU A 357 34.75 53.02 -7.34
C GLU A 357 34.90 52.12 -8.56
N VAL A 358 33.90 51.26 -8.83
CA VAL A 358 33.81 50.55 -10.10
C VAL A 358 32.89 51.35 -11.02
N GLU A 359 33.49 52.13 -11.92
CA GLU A 359 32.77 52.72 -13.06
C GLU A 359 32.39 51.62 -14.05
N GLY A 360 31.09 51.54 -14.35
CA GLY A 360 30.55 50.80 -15.47
C GLY A 360 29.59 49.70 -15.06
N ILE A 361 28.35 50.07 -14.70
CA ILE A 361 27.12 49.89 -15.50
C ILE A 361 26.12 50.92 -14.96
N GLY A 362 25.54 51.76 -15.82
CA GLY A 362 24.77 52.95 -15.43
C GLY A 362 23.39 52.68 -14.81
N LEU A 363 23.35 52.14 -13.59
CA LEU A 363 22.15 52.09 -12.75
C LEU A 363 22.50 52.55 -11.33
N LYS A 364 22.21 53.84 -11.05
CA LYS A 364 22.19 54.34 -9.66
C LYS A 364 20.85 53.94 -9.06
N MET A 365 20.83 52.86 -8.28
CA MET A 365 19.74 52.58 -7.35
C MET A 365 20.17 52.94 -5.94
N THR A 366 19.29 53.64 -5.22
CA THR A 366 19.50 54.06 -3.84
C THR A 366 19.24 52.90 -2.87
N HIS A 367 19.77 53.00 -1.63
CA HIS A 367 19.56 51.98 -0.59
C HIS A 367 18.06 51.72 -0.34
N ASP A 368 17.22 52.75 -0.40
CA ASP A 368 15.77 52.63 -0.25
C ASP A 368 15.10 51.92 -1.45
N GLU A 369 15.64 52.05 -2.67
CA GLU A 369 15.16 51.31 -3.85
C GLU A 369 15.53 49.83 -3.76
N ILE A 370 16.72 49.49 -3.26
CA ILE A 370 17.14 48.11 -3.00
C ILE A 370 16.28 47.49 -1.88
N VAL A 371 16.01 48.23 -0.80
CA VAL A 371 15.15 47.75 0.29
C VAL A 371 13.68 47.62 -0.13
N SER A 372 13.16 48.53 -0.97
CA SER A 372 11.79 48.42 -1.51
C SER A 372 11.64 47.31 -2.56
N THR A 373 12.71 47.01 -3.31
CA THR A 373 12.74 45.92 -4.30
C THR A 373 13.01 44.57 -3.63
N ALA A 374 13.80 44.52 -2.56
CA ALA A 374 13.94 43.36 -1.67
C ALA A 374 12.65 43.10 -0.88
N GLY A 375 11.91 44.16 -0.50
CA GLY A 375 10.61 44.07 0.15
C GLY A 375 9.43 43.73 -0.77
N LYS A 376 9.61 43.81 -2.09
CA LYS A 376 8.64 43.34 -3.12
C LYS A 376 9.11 42.09 -3.88
N GLY A 377 10.30 41.57 -3.54
CA GLY A 377 10.96 40.44 -4.18
C GLY A 377 11.01 39.18 -3.32
N LEU A 378 10.08 39.05 -2.36
CA LEU A 378 9.80 37.79 -1.68
C LEU A 378 8.82 37.01 -2.56
N TRP A 379 9.40 36.13 -3.37
CA TRP A 379 8.77 35.27 -4.36
C TRP A 379 7.51 34.59 -3.85
N GLU A 380 6.38 34.91 -4.48
CA GLU A 380 5.12 34.19 -4.33
C GLU A 380 5.29 32.73 -4.73
N GLN A 381 5.30 31.88 -3.70
CA GLN A 381 5.35 30.43 -3.76
C GLN A 381 3.96 29.86 -4.10
N HIS A 382 3.40 30.19 -5.26
CA HIS A 382 2.08 29.70 -5.62
C HIS A 382 2.13 28.73 -6.81
N GLY A 383 1.77 27.46 -6.54
CA GLY A 383 1.43 26.47 -7.57
C GLY A 383 0.06 26.72 -8.21
N PHE A 384 -0.57 27.84 -7.87
CA PHE A 384 -1.83 28.32 -8.42
C PHE A 384 -1.71 29.82 -8.70
N GLU A 385 -1.79 30.24 -9.96
CA GLU A 385 -1.60 31.63 -10.36
C GLU A 385 -2.55 31.95 -11.53
N ASN A 386 -3.26 33.09 -11.46
CA ASN A 386 -4.20 33.53 -12.50
C ASN A 386 -5.21 32.44 -12.94
N GLY A 387 -5.73 31.66 -11.98
CA GLY A 387 -6.67 30.57 -12.25
C GLY A 387 -6.02 29.28 -12.79
N ILE A 388 -4.69 29.22 -12.92
CA ILE A 388 -3.98 28.06 -13.46
C ILE A 388 -3.28 27.29 -12.34
N VAL A 389 -3.62 26.01 -12.18
CA VAL A 389 -2.98 25.07 -11.24
C VAL A 389 -1.81 24.34 -11.93
N LYS A 390 -0.60 24.42 -11.37
CA LYS A 390 0.61 23.77 -11.89
C LYS A 390 0.84 22.43 -11.19
N LEU A 391 0.87 21.35 -11.95
CA LEU A 391 1.00 19.98 -11.47
C LEU A 391 2.11 19.24 -12.20
N LYS A 392 2.79 18.30 -11.54
CA LYS A 392 3.73 17.37 -12.15
C LYS A 392 3.14 15.96 -12.17
N LEU A 393 3.13 15.32 -13.32
CA LEU A 393 2.67 13.92 -13.46
C LEU A 393 3.86 12.95 -13.26
N GLN A 394 3.58 11.80 -12.65
CA GLN A 394 4.59 10.75 -12.38
C GLN A 394 4.07 9.35 -12.70
N GLY A 395 5.00 8.41 -12.90
CA GLY A 395 4.69 6.99 -13.12
C GLY A 395 3.96 6.72 -14.45
N ALA A 396 2.89 5.92 -14.42
CA ALA A 396 2.17 5.54 -15.64
C ALA A 396 1.56 6.74 -16.40
N CYS A 397 1.34 7.86 -15.70
CA CYS A 397 0.63 9.03 -16.20
C CYS A 397 1.50 9.98 -17.03
N SER A 398 2.83 9.91 -16.94
CA SER A 398 3.75 10.83 -17.63
C SER A 398 4.26 10.33 -18.98
N SER A 399 4.11 9.03 -19.28
CA SER A 399 4.77 8.40 -20.42
C SER A 399 3.88 8.16 -21.66
N CYS A 400 2.58 8.51 -21.59
CA CYS A 400 1.64 8.32 -22.70
C CYS A 400 0.85 9.62 -23.01
N PRO A 401 0.94 10.19 -24.23
CA PRO A 401 0.26 11.44 -24.58
C PRO A 401 -1.27 11.41 -24.40
N SER A 402 -1.91 10.26 -24.64
CA SER A 402 -3.36 10.11 -24.49
C SER A 402 -3.80 10.08 -23.02
N SER A 403 -2.99 9.46 -22.14
CA SER A 403 -3.21 9.42 -20.70
C SER A 403 -3.03 10.81 -20.08
N VAL A 404 -2.00 11.56 -20.50
CA VAL A 404 -1.74 12.94 -20.03
C VAL A 404 -2.94 13.85 -20.30
N ILE A 405 -3.45 13.86 -21.54
CA ILE A 405 -4.59 14.73 -21.92
C ILE A 405 -5.85 14.35 -21.15
N THR A 406 -6.16 13.06 -21.05
CA THR A 406 -7.35 12.56 -20.38
C THR A 406 -7.31 12.88 -18.89
N LEU A 407 -6.17 12.62 -18.25
CA LEU A 407 -5.97 12.88 -16.84
C LEU A 407 -6.04 14.39 -16.55
N LYS A 408 -5.32 15.20 -17.31
CA LYS A 408 -5.34 16.67 -17.20
C LYS A 408 -6.77 17.22 -17.28
N LYS A 409 -7.57 16.73 -18.22
CA LYS A 409 -8.98 17.13 -18.35
C LYS A 409 -9.84 16.65 -17.17
N GLY A 410 -9.62 15.42 -16.70
CA GLY A 410 -10.30 14.88 -15.53
C GLY A 410 -10.02 15.67 -14.25
N VAL A 411 -8.74 15.96 -14.00
CA VAL A 411 -8.26 16.78 -12.88
C VAL A 411 -8.84 18.20 -12.96
N MET A 412 -8.77 18.83 -14.14
CA MET A 412 -9.33 20.16 -14.36
C MET A 412 -10.83 20.21 -14.07
N ASN A 413 -11.62 19.28 -14.61
CA ASN A 413 -13.06 19.23 -14.36
C ASN A 413 -13.40 19.03 -12.88
N MET A 414 -12.63 18.20 -12.18
CA MET A 414 -12.79 17.95 -10.76
C MET A 414 -12.49 19.22 -9.95
N LEU A 415 -11.37 19.89 -10.23
CA LEU A 415 -11.01 21.12 -9.53
C LEU A 415 -12.01 22.24 -9.82
N GLN A 416 -12.40 22.45 -11.08
CA GLN A 416 -13.41 23.43 -11.49
C GLN A 416 -14.78 23.24 -10.84
N PHE A 417 -15.17 22.00 -10.57
CA PHE A 417 -16.45 21.71 -9.93
C PHE A 417 -16.49 22.20 -8.47
N TYR A 418 -15.37 22.08 -7.74
CA TYR A 418 -15.29 22.46 -6.33
C TYR A 418 -14.72 23.87 -6.12
N ILE A 419 -13.94 24.38 -7.07
CA ILE A 419 -13.18 25.63 -6.99
C ILE A 419 -13.42 26.44 -8.28
N PRO A 420 -14.43 27.32 -8.31
CA PRO A 420 -14.78 28.13 -9.49
C PRO A 420 -13.64 29.03 -9.99
N GLU A 421 -12.68 29.38 -9.13
CA GLU A 421 -11.50 30.19 -9.43
C GLU A 421 -10.46 29.46 -10.29
N VAL A 422 -10.54 28.12 -10.39
CA VAL A 422 -9.64 27.34 -11.24
C VAL A 422 -10.12 27.38 -12.69
N GLU A 423 -9.44 28.16 -13.53
CA GLU A 423 -9.71 28.24 -14.97
C GLU A 423 -8.99 27.14 -15.77
N GLY A 424 -7.88 26.61 -15.25
CA GLY A 424 -7.10 25.59 -15.95
C GLY A 424 -6.06 24.86 -15.10
N VAL A 425 -5.48 23.84 -15.71
CA VAL A 425 -4.37 23.05 -15.15
C VAL A 425 -3.24 23.04 -16.16
N GLU A 426 -1.99 23.12 -15.69
CA GLU A 426 -0.78 23.04 -16.50
C GLU A 426 0.16 21.97 -15.95
N GLU A 427 0.77 21.20 -16.86
CA GLU A 427 1.79 20.21 -16.48
C GLU A 427 3.16 20.90 -16.50
N VAL A 428 3.94 20.70 -15.44
CA VAL A 428 5.30 21.23 -15.33
C VAL A 428 6.33 20.11 -15.25
N GLU A 429 7.44 20.28 -15.98
CA GLU A 429 8.61 19.39 -15.95
C GLU A 429 9.75 20.09 -15.19
N ASP A 430 10.52 19.33 -14.40
CA ASP A 430 11.66 19.90 -13.68
C ASP A 430 12.89 19.99 -14.60
N GLU A 431 13.84 20.89 -14.32
CA GLU A 431 15.08 21.03 -15.11
C GLU A 431 15.91 19.73 -15.17
N VAL A 432 15.84 18.90 -14.12
CA VAL A 432 16.44 17.56 -14.10
C VAL A 432 15.82 16.65 -15.16
N ASP A 433 14.51 16.76 -15.38
CA ASP A 433 13.80 15.97 -16.39
C ASP A 433 14.24 16.39 -17.81
N LYS A 434 14.37 17.71 -18.04
CA LYS A 434 14.85 18.27 -19.31
C LYS A 434 16.29 17.87 -19.60
N LEU A 435 17.17 17.95 -18.58
CA LEU A 435 18.57 17.58 -18.70
C LEU A 435 18.74 16.10 -19.02
N SER A 436 18.03 15.22 -18.28
CA SER A 436 18.05 13.77 -18.50
C SER A 436 17.61 13.40 -19.91
N LYS A 437 16.55 14.04 -20.42
CA LYS A 437 16.07 13.82 -21.80
C LYS A 437 17.11 14.25 -22.83
N SER A 438 17.72 15.42 -22.65
CA SER A 438 18.75 15.93 -23.57
C SER A 438 20.03 15.08 -23.60
N GLU A 439 20.42 14.50 -22.46
CA GLU A 439 21.59 13.61 -22.38
C GLU A 439 21.31 12.24 -22.99
N PHE A 440 20.08 11.74 -22.87
CA PHE A 440 19.65 10.50 -23.49
C PHE A 440 19.62 10.62 -25.03
N GLU A 441 19.05 11.70 -25.56
CA GLU A 441 19.04 11.98 -27.01
C GLU A 441 20.47 12.07 -27.58
N LYS A 442 21.38 12.75 -26.87
CA LYS A 442 22.81 12.80 -27.26
C LYS A 442 23.48 11.43 -27.24
N PHE A 443 23.09 10.55 -26.32
CA PHE A 443 23.64 9.19 -26.21
C PHE A 443 23.12 8.28 -27.32
N GLU A 444 21.83 8.34 -27.64
CA GLU A 444 21.24 7.61 -28.77
C GLU A 444 21.83 8.06 -30.11
N GLU A 445 22.01 9.37 -30.32
CA GLU A 445 22.69 9.88 -31.51
C GLU A 445 24.12 9.35 -31.64
N LYS A 446 24.80 9.14 -30.51
CA LYS A 446 26.17 8.63 -30.48
C LYS A 446 26.22 7.13 -30.78
N LEU A 447 25.28 6.35 -30.23
CA LEU A 447 25.11 4.94 -30.55
C LEU A 447 24.79 4.74 -32.05
N HIS A 448 23.87 5.53 -32.61
CA HIS A 448 23.56 5.47 -34.05
C HIS A 448 24.77 5.81 -34.92
N LYS A 449 25.56 6.83 -34.54
CA LYS A 449 26.81 7.18 -35.26
C LYS A 449 27.87 6.08 -35.15
N ASP A 450 27.94 5.38 -34.03
CA ASP A 450 28.86 4.26 -33.85
C ASP A 450 28.39 3.02 -34.63
N GLU A 451 27.10 2.70 -34.66
CA GLU A 451 26.53 1.64 -35.50
C GLU A 451 26.75 1.88 -37.00
N GLU A 452 26.56 3.12 -37.48
CA GLU A 452 26.86 3.48 -38.89
C GLU A 452 28.35 3.37 -39.22
N LYS A 453 29.23 3.55 -38.22
CA LYS A 453 30.69 3.48 -38.38
C LYS A 453 31.22 2.04 -38.35
N TYR A 454 30.56 1.14 -37.63
CA TYR A 454 30.97 -0.27 -37.50
C TYR A 454 30.12 -1.25 -38.34
N GLY A 455 28.99 -0.82 -38.91
CA GLY A 455 28.14 -1.61 -39.82
C GLY A 455 28.57 -1.59 -41.30
N LYS A 456 29.66 -0.88 -41.64
CA LYS A 456 30.35 -0.97 -42.94
C LYS A 456 31.64 -1.77 -42.81
N GLN A 457 31.54 -3.08 -42.62
CA GLN A 457 32.63 -4.02 -42.89
C GLN A 457 32.10 -5.33 -43.45
#